data_AF-A0A958NJL9-F1
#
_entry.id   AF-A0A958NJL9-F1
#
_cell.length_a   1.000
_cell.length_b   1.000
_cell.length_c   1.000
_cell.angle_alpha   90.00
_cell.angle_beta   90.00
_cell.angle_gamma   90.00
#
_symmetry.space_group_name_H-M   'P 1'
#
loop_
_entity.id
_entity.type
_entity.pdbx_description
1 polymer ?
#
loop_
_entity_poly.entity_id
_entity_poly.type
_entity_poly.pdbx_seq_one_letter_code
_entity_poly.pdbx_strand_id
1 'polypeptide(L)'
;MIDSFSYENATTSPYTITDVAINEDCLIITITATGCDGSTWDMQLLDSGSVDESNPPQRYVKFFLVNNEACLAEISRTTSFDLSTLQIESENEIIINIDQYSDPITYIY
;
A
#
# COMPACT_ATOMS: atom_id res chain seq x y z
N MET A 1 4.72 6.62 24.88
CA MET A 1 3.76 7.19 23.92
C MET A 1 3.23 6.00 23.14
N ILE A 2 1.93 5.72 23.24
CA ILE A 2 1.29 4.73 22.38
C ILE A 2 0.95 5.53 21.13
N ASP A 3 1.77 5.40 20.10
CA ASP A 3 1.40 5.94 18.79
C ASP A 3 0.34 4.99 18.23
N SER A 4 -0.90 5.45 18.18
CA SER A 4 -2.06 4.70 17.68
C SER A 4 -2.04 4.70 16.15
N PHE A 5 -0.95 4.21 15.56
CA PHE A 5 -0.79 4.11 14.13
C PHE A 5 -1.66 2.95 13.63
N SER A 6 -2.82 3.28 13.06
CA SER A 6 -3.79 2.33 12.54
C SER A 6 -4.31 2.79 11.19
N TYR A 7 -4.82 1.86 10.39
CA TYR A 7 -5.43 2.10 9.07
C TYR A 7 -6.34 3.35 9.05
N GLU A 8 -7.20 3.49 10.06
CA GLU A 8 -8.18 4.59 10.20
C GLU A 8 -7.58 5.96 10.58
N ASN A 9 -6.51 6.00 11.39
CA ASN A 9 -5.96 7.26 11.94
C ASN A 9 -4.65 7.69 11.29
N ALA A 10 -4.11 6.87 10.39
CA ALA A 10 -2.84 7.13 9.72
C ALA A 10 -2.91 8.40 8.86
N THR A 11 -2.13 9.43 9.24
CA THR A 11 -1.92 10.66 8.46
C THR A 11 -0.62 10.55 7.67
N THR A 12 -0.70 10.48 6.35
CA THR A 12 0.45 10.25 5.46
C THR A 12 1.00 11.55 4.90
N SER A 13 2.30 11.61 4.61
CA SER A 13 2.88 12.65 3.74
C SER A 13 2.23 12.57 2.34
N PRO A 14 2.12 13.69 1.61
CA PRO A 14 1.54 13.68 0.26
C PRO A 14 2.37 12.83 -0.71
N TYR A 15 1.69 12.01 -1.51
CA TYR A 15 2.26 11.21 -2.58
C TYR A 15 1.24 11.01 -3.71
N THR A 16 1.67 10.45 -4.83
CA THR A 16 0.79 9.91 -5.87
C THR A 16 1.26 8.51 -6.22
N ILE A 17 0.34 7.54 -6.23
CA ILE A 17 0.63 6.19 -6.73
C ILE A 17 0.63 6.26 -8.25
N THR A 18 1.73 5.85 -8.87
CA THR A 18 1.93 5.91 -10.32
C THR A 18 1.89 4.55 -10.98
N ASP A 19 2.18 3.48 -10.23
CA ASP A 19 2.12 2.10 -10.71
C ASP A 19 1.91 1.14 -9.54
N VAL A 20 1.13 0.09 -9.80
CA VAL A 20 0.92 -1.03 -8.89
C VAL A 20 1.00 -2.32 -9.69
N ALA A 21 1.83 -3.24 -9.25
CA ALA A 21 2.01 -4.55 -9.87
C ALA A 21 2.08 -5.65 -8.83
N ILE A 22 1.78 -6.88 -9.24
CA ILE A 22 2.01 -8.08 -8.44
C ILE A 22 3.08 -8.92 -9.12
N ASN A 23 4.04 -9.39 -8.33
CA ASN A 23 5.01 -10.39 -8.73
C ASN A 23 5.04 -11.50 -7.68
N GLU A 24 4.47 -12.67 -7.99
CA GLU A 24 4.22 -13.74 -7.02
C GLU A 24 3.44 -13.19 -5.82
N ASP A 25 3.95 -13.35 -4.60
CA ASP A 25 3.31 -12.85 -3.38
C ASP A 25 3.74 -11.41 -3.04
N CYS A 26 4.34 -10.67 -3.97
CA CYS A 26 4.83 -9.32 -3.72
C CYS A 26 3.97 -8.26 -4.43
N LEU A 27 3.38 -7.36 -3.65
CA LEU A 27 2.79 -6.12 -4.14
C LEU A 27 3.88 -5.07 -4.33
N ILE A 28 4.13 -4.70 -5.58
CA ILE A 28 5.08 -3.67 -5.96
C ILE A 28 4.32 -2.38 -6.18
N ILE A 29 4.66 -1.34 -5.41
CA ILE A 29 4.04 -0.01 -5.53
C ILE A 29 5.12 1.00 -5.90
N THR A 30 4.86 1.77 -6.96
CA THR A 30 5.69 2.93 -7.33
C THR A 30 4.93 4.21 -7.06
N ILE A 31 5.52 5.08 -6.25
CA ILE A 31 4.99 6.40 -5.93
C ILE A 31 5.87 7.52 -6.46
N THR A 32 5.27 8.69 -6.62
CA THR A 32 5.97 9.97 -6.69
C THR A 32 5.62 10.87 -5.51
N ALA A 33 6.60 11.60 -4.99
CA ALA A 33 6.41 12.61 -3.97
C ALA A 33 7.53 13.66 -4.04
N THR A 34 7.30 14.83 -3.44
CA THR A 34 8.35 15.85 -3.29
C THR A 34 9.35 15.44 -2.21
N GLY A 35 10.64 15.44 -2.52
CA GLY A 35 11.72 15.10 -1.60
C GLY A 35 13.08 15.50 -2.15
N CYS A 36 14.14 15.10 -1.44
CA CYS A 36 15.54 15.31 -1.85
C CYS A 36 16.02 14.15 -2.73
N ASP A 37 15.88 12.93 -2.24
CA ASP A 37 16.21 11.72 -2.98
C ASP A 37 15.34 10.52 -2.58
N GLY A 38 14.53 10.61 -1.53
CA GLY A 38 13.65 9.55 -1.05
C GLY A 38 14.34 8.38 -0.36
N SER A 39 15.62 8.52 -0.01
CA SER A 39 16.37 7.48 0.71
C SER A 39 15.94 7.35 2.17
N THR A 40 15.28 8.37 2.72
CA THR A 40 14.79 8.39 4.11
C THR A 40 13.29 8.13 4.25
N TRP A 41 12.62 7.83 3.13
CA TRP A 41 11.18 7.57 3.13
C TRP A 41 10.87 6.26 3.85
N ASP A 42 9.96 6.33 4.83
CA ASP A 42 9.35 5.15 5.42
C ASP A 42 8.05 4.86 4.67
N MET A 43 7.99 3.71 4.01
CA MET A 43 6.88 3.29 3.17
C MET A 43 6.27 2.02 3.76
N GLN A 44 4.99 2.11 4.13
CA GLN A 44 4.29 1.02 4.81
C GLN A 44 2.98 0.70 4.09
N LEU A 45 2.53 -0.53 4.26
CA LEU A 45 1.23 -1.00 3.80
C LEU A 45 0.43 -1.47 5.02
N LEU A 46 -0.74 -0.87 5.22
CA LEU A 46 -1.63 -1.19 6.33
C LEU A 46 -2.82 -1.99 5.81
N ASP A 47 -3.04 -3.20 6.34
CA ASP A 47 -4.29 -3.95 6.17
C ASP A 47 -5.37 -3.36 7.09
N SER A 48 -6.58 -3.16 6.57
CA SER A 48 -7.74 -2.82 7.39
C SER A 48 -8.13 -3.98 8.33
N GLY A 49 -7.78 -5.21 7.95
CA GLY A 49 -8.21 -6.45 8.61
C GLY A 49 -9.67 -6.82 8.28
N SER A 50 -10.35 -6.04 7.45
CA SER A 50 -11.72 -6.32 7.01
C SER A 50 -11.72 -7.20 5.77
N VAL A 51 -12.64 -8.17 5.73
CA VAL A 51 -12.90 -8.99 4.55
C VAL A 51 -14.33 -8.71 4.11
N ASP A 52 -14.49 -8.21 2.88
CA ASP A 52 -15.82 -8.03 2.31
C ASP A 52 -16.32 -9.34 1.70
N GLU A 53 -17.56 -9.69 2.04
CA GLU A 53 -18.25 -10.87 1.55
C GLU A 53 -18.69 -10.68 0.08
N SER A 54 -17.74 -10.79 -0.84
CA SER A 54 -17.97 -10.93 -2.29
C SER A 54 -17.31 -12.19 -2.85
N ASN A 55 -17.45 -12.42 -4.15
CA ASN A 55 -16.79 -13.51 -4.84
C ASN A 55 -16.07 -12.98 -6.10
N PRO A 56 -14.72 -12.86 -6.09
CA PRO A 56 -13.82 -13.22 -4.99
C PRO A 56 -13.93 -12.26 -3.79
N PRO A 57 -13.48 -12.64 -2.58
CA PRO A 57 -13.49 -11.75 -1.41
C PRO A 57 -12.59 -10.53 -1.61
N GLN A 58 -12.90 -9.43 -0.91
CA GLN A 58 -12.10 -8.20 -1.02
C GLN A 58 -11.40 -7.85 0.29
N ARG A 59 -10.19 -7.32 0.16
CA ARG A 59 -9.39 -6.75 1.23
C ARG A 59 -9.13 -5.28 0.94
N TYR A 60 -8.92 -4.51 1.99
CA TYR A 60 -8.63 -3.09 1.89
C TYR A 60 -7.29 -2.80 2.53
N VAL A 61 -6.42 -2.16 1.76
CA VAL A 61 -5.10 -1.77 2.23
C VAL A 61 -4.86 -0.30 1.99
N LYS A 62 -4.00 0.30 2.80
CA LYS A 62 -3.63 1.71 2.69
C LYS A 62 -2.13 1.83 2.60
N PHE A 63 -1.65 2.47 1.54
CA PHE A 63 -0.26 2.85 1.43
C PHE A 63 0.02 4.08 2.30
N PHE A 64 1.12 4.04 3.03
CA PHE A 64 1.51 5.09 3.94
C PHE A 64 2.95 5.53 3.69
N LEU A 65 3.16 6.84 3.65
CA LEU A 65 4.45 7.47 3.48
C LEU A 65 4.74 8.39 4.68
N VAL A 66 5.87 8.17 5.34
CA VAL A 66 6.53 9.20 6.14
C VAL A 66 7.69 9.77 5.35
N ASN A 67 7.57 11.05 5.01
CA ASN A 67 8.61 11.79 4.32
C ASN A 67 8.87 13.11 5.07
N ASN A 68 10.08 13.23 5.61
CA ASN A 68 10.56 14.41 6.33
C ASN A 68 11.61 15.20 5.53
N GLU A 69 11.82 14.89 4.25
CA GLU A 69 12.76 15.60 3.38
C GLU A 69 12.20 16.98 3.01
N ALA A 70 13.05 18.00 3.05
CA ALA A 70 12.63 19.40 2.86
C ALA A 70 12.77 19.90 1.41
N CYS A 71 13.40 19.12 0.53
CA CYS A 71 13.57 19.52 -0.87
C CYS A 71 12.24 19.41 -1.64
N LEU A 72 12.11 20.22 -2.68
CA LEU A 72 10.89 20.29 -3.51
C LEU A 72 11.06 19.60 -4.88
N ALA A 73 12.02 18.68 -5.00
CA ALA A 73 12.21 17.92 -6.23
C ALA A 73 11.18 16.79 -6.29
N GLU A 74 10.65 16.48 -7.47
CA GLU A 74 9.78 15.33 -7.67
C GLU A 74 10.63 14.06 -7.76
N ILE A 75 10.44 13.15 -6.81
CA ILE A 75 11.20 11.90 -6.68
C ILE A 75 10.25 10.73 -6.88
N SER A 76 10.72 9.69 -7.59
CA SER A 76 10.02 8.42 -7.73
C SER A 76 10.73 7.33 -6.95
N ARG A 77 9.96 6.53 -6.19
CA ARG A 77 10.46 5.37 -5.45
C ARG A 77 9.51 4.19 -5.63
N THR A 78 10.10 3.01 -5.73
CA THR A 78 9.40 1.72 -5.79
C THR A 78 9.72 0.93 -4.53
N THR A 79 8.71 0.31 -3.95
CA THR A 79 8.84 -0.62 -2.82
C THR A 79 8.00 -1.87 -3.05
N SER A 80 8.26 -2.90 -2.25
CA SER A 80 7.62 -4.21 -2.34
C SER A 80 7.08 -4.62 -0.96
N PHE A 81 5.87 -5.18 -0.94
CA PHE A 81 5.20 -5.67 0.27
C PHE A 81 4.77 -7.13 0.08
N ASP A 82 4.93 -7.94 1.13
CA ASP A 82 4.52 -9.35 1.14
C ASP A 82 2.99 -9.46 1.36
N LEU A 83 2.30 -10.07 0.40
CA LEU A 83 0.85 -10.28 0.38
C LEU A 83 0.42 -11.60 1.02
N SER A 84 1.33 -12.50 1.38
CA SER A 84 1.00 -13.81 1.95
C SER A 84 0.09 -13.70 3.19
N THR A 85 0.26 -12.64 3.98
CA THR A 85 -0.57 -12.35 5.16
C THR A 85 -2.02 -11.94 4.84
N LEU A 86 -2.32 -11.56 3.59
CA LEU A 86 -3.66 -11.21 3.15
C LEU A 86 -4.45 -12.40 2.59
N GLN A 87 -3.79 -13.54 2.36
CA GLN A 87 -4.44 -14.75 1.87
C GLN A 87 -5.56 -15.20 2.83
N ILE A 88 -6.62 -15.78 2.26
CA ILE A 88 -7.79 -16.25 3.00
C ILE A 88 -7.84 -17.76 2.86
N GLU A 89 -7.93 -18.45 3.99
CA GLU A 89 -8.09 -19.91 3.99
C GLU A 89 -9.34 -20.29 3.18
N SER A 90 -9.20 -21.28 2.29
CA SER A 90 -10.22 -21.77 1.33
C SER A 90 -10.49 -20.94 0.07
N GLU A 91 -9.76 -19.84 -0.14
CA GLU A 91 -9.78 -19.07 -1.38
C GLU A 91 -8.46 -19.24 -2.15
N ASN A 92 -8.46 -18.91 -3.44
CA ASN A 92 -7.27 -18.91 -4.30
C ASN A 92 -7.06 -17.57 -5.03
N GLU A 93 -7.98 -16.63 -4.84
CA GLU A 93 -7.87 -15.28 -5.35
C GLU A 93 -8.62 -14.29 -4.45
N ILE A 94 -8.11 -13.06 -4.36
CA ILE A 94 -8.78 -11.94 -3.68
C ILE A 94 -8.68 -10.67 -4.54
N ILE A 95 -9.58 -9.74 -4.29
CA ILE A 95 -9.46 -8.37 -4.78
C ILE A 95 -8.85 -7.50 -3.68
N ILE A 96 -7.77 -6.79 -4.00
CA ILE A 96 -7.12 -5.83 -3.12
C ILE A 96 -7.50 -4.43 -3.57
N ASN A 97 -8.20 -3.71 -2.70
CA ASN A 97 -8.51 -2.30 -2.88
C ASN A 97 -7.46 -1.47 -2.13
N ILE A 98 -6.72 -0.62 -2.85
CA ILE A 98 -5.68 0.23 -2.27
C ILE A 98 -6.24 1.66 -2.15
N ASP A 99 -6.20 2.23 -0.95
CA ASP A 99 -6.60 3.62 -0.74
C ASP A 99 -5.82 4.59 -1.65
N GLN A 100 -6.51 5.57 -2.22
CA GLN A 100 -5.98 6.52 -3.22
C GLN A 100 -5.46 5.91 -4.53
N TYR A 101 -5.81 4.66 -4.83
CA TYR A 101 -5.60 4.03 -6.13
C TYR A 101 -6.95 3.58 -6.71
N SER A 102 -7.28 3.99 -7.93
CA SER A 102 -8.63 3.79 -8.48
C SER A 102 -8.92 2.35 -8.88
N ASP A 103 -7.90 1.59 -9.22
CA ASP A 103 -8.04 0.32 -9.91
C ASP A 103 -7.85 -0.83 -8.92
N PRO A 104 -8.89 -1.65 -8.65
CA PRO A 104 -8.73 -2.82 -7.79
C PRO A 104 -7.73 -3.81 -8.42
N ILE A 105 -6.92 -4.44 -7.57
CA ILE A 105 -5.91 -5.42 -8.01
C ILE A 105 -6.39 -6.83 -7.71
N THR A 106 -6.39 -7.71 -8.71
CA THR A 106 -6.63 -9.13 -8.49
C THR A 106 -5.32 -9.82 -8.11
N TYR A 107 -5.31 -10.46 -6.94
CA TYR A 107 -4.19 -11.26 -6.46
C TYR A 107 -4.60 -12.74 -6.44
N ILE A 108 -3.88 -13.56 -7.20
CA ILE A 108 -4.09 -15.02 -7.31
C ILE A 108 -2.88 -15.69 -6.66
N TYR A 109 -3.13 -16.68 -5.79
CA TYR A 109 -2.12 -17.40 -5.01
C TYR A 109 -2.42 -18.89 -4.90
#